data_AF-A0A5C6B2N6-F1
#
_entry.id   AF-A0A5C6B2N6-F1
#
_cell.length_a   1.000
_cell.length_b   1.000
_cell.length_c   1.000
_cell.angle_alpha   90.00
_cell.angle_beta   90.00
_cell.angle_gamma   90.00
#
_symmetry.space_group_name_H-M   'P 1'
#
loop_
_entity.id
_entity.type
_entity.pdbx_description
1 polymer ?
#
loop_
_entity_poly.entity_id
_entity_poly.type
_entity_poly.pdbx_seq_one_letter_code
_entity_poly.pdbx_strand_id
1 'polypeptide(L)'
;MFAKDFNISDLERLGPIIEQLLESGKLSDDEAWAVDLACRAATDLASIRHSEVAQRFYSRPDIEAQSESTTESWLAKNADAEPGTIAMICGRLNVASIGTDGKLQLTPVFDL
;
A
#
# COMPACT_ATOMS: atom_id res chain seq x y z
N MET A 1 -24.07 19.11 -1.20
CA MET A 1 -23.67 18.03 -0.28
C MET A 1 -23.21 16.86 -1.14
N PHE A 2 -21.94 16.87 -1.59
CA PHE A 2 -21.35 15.80 -2.40
C PHE A 2 -20.65 14.82 -1.48
N ALA A 3 -21.43 14.05 -0.74
CA ALA A 3 -20.95 12.90 0.01
C ALA A 3 -21.63 11.66 -0.59
N LYS A 4 -21.16 11.28 -1.78
CA LYS A 4 -21.26 9.89 -2.24
C LYS A 4 -19.83 9.46 -2.46
N ASP A 5 -19.42 8.49 -1.65
CA ASP A 5 -18.09 7.94 -1.59
C ASP A 5 -17.62 7.60 -3.00
N PHE A 6 -16.62 8.35 -3.48
CA PHE A 6 -15.90 8.03 -4.70
C PHE A 6 -15.27 6.65 -4.48
N ASN A 7 -15.84 5.63 -5.12
CA ASN A 7 -15.49 4.25 -4.84
C ASN A 7 -14.35 3.86 -5.78
N ILE A 8 -13.41 3.02 -5.32
CA ILE A 8 -12.24 2.64 -6.13
C ILE A 8 -12.67 1.97 -7.45
N SER A 9 -13.82 1.28 -7.46
CA SER A 9 -14.44 0.71 -8.66
C SER A 9 -14.82 1.75 -9.72
N ASP A 10 -14.99 3.02 -9.34
CA ASP A 10 -15.27 4.11 -10.28
C ASP A 10 -13.99 4.53 -11.01
N LEU A 11 -12.80 4.41 -10.40
CA LEU A 11 -11.51 4.71 -11.05
C LEU A 11 -11.19 3.75 -12.20
N GLU A 12 -11.40 2.45 -12.00
CA GLU A 12 -11.18 1.44 -13.06
C GLU A 12 -12.06 1.68 -14.29
N ARG A 13 -13.26 2.26 -14.10
CA ARG A 13 -14.18 2.60 -15.18
C ARG A 13 -13.83 3.94 -15.84
N LEU A 14 -13.27 4.87 -15.06
CA LEU A 14 -12.91 6.20 -15.53
C LEU A 14 -11.61 6.21 -16.34
N GLY A 15 -10.64 5.34 -16.03
CA GLY A 15 -9.36 5.26 -16.73
C GLY A 15 -9.50 5.20 -18.26
N PRO A 16 -10.20 4.20 -18.82
CA PRO A 16 -10.40 4.10 -20.27
C PRO A 16 -11.18 5.27 -20.89
N ILE A 17 -12.07 5.91 -20.14
CA ILE A 17 -12.85 7.07 -20.60
C ILE A 17 -11.94 8.31 -20.69
N ILE A 18 -11.06 8.49 -19.71
CA ILE A 18 -10.08 9.57 -19.68
C ILE A 18 -9.06 9.40 -20.80
N GLU A 19 -8.55 8.18 -21.01
CA GLU A 19 -7.65 7.86 -22.12
C GLU A 19 -8.30 8.19 -23.47
N GLN A 20 -9.53 7.73 -23.71
CA GLN A 20 -10.28 8.07 -24.92
C GLN A 20 -10.51 9.57 -25.08
N LEU A 21 -10.76 10.29 -23.98
CA LEU A 21 -10.95 11.74 -24.03
C LEU A 21 -9.66 12.46 -24.42
N LEU A 22 -8.52 12.07 -23.83
CA LEU A 22 -7.20 12.62 -24.13
C LEU A 22 -6.79 12.34 -25.59
N GLU A 23 -7.08 11.14 -26.09
CA GLU A 23 -6.79 10.74 -27.47
C GLU A 23 -7.77 11.33 -28.51
N SER A 24 -8.93 11.83 -28.09
CA SER A 24 -9.98 12.29 -29.00
C SER A 24 -9.66 13.56 -29.79
N GLY A 25 -8.61 14.29 -29.40
CA GLY A 25 -8.25 15.59 -29.98
C GLY A 25 -9.30 16.69 -29.75
N LYS A 26 -10.27 16.48 -28.85
CA LYS A 26 -11.33 17.45 -28.53
C LYS A 26 -10.94 18.44 -27.44
N LEU A 27 -9.86 18.16 -26.73
CA LEU A 27 -9.31 19.03 -25.70
C LEU A 27 -8.18 19.87 -26.29
N SER A 28 -8.07 21.12 -25.85
CA SER A 28 -6.85 21.89 -26.00
C SER A 28 -5.71 21.32 -25.14
N ASP A 29 -4.47 21.70 -25.44
CA ASP A 29 -3.29 21.24 -24.69
C ASP A 29 -3.40 21.58 -23.19
N ASP A 30 -3.92 22.76 -22.85
CA ASP A 30 -4.13 23.20 -21.46
C ASP A 30 -5.19 22.36 -20.74
N GLU A 31 -6.28 22.02 -21.44
CA GLU A 31 -7.35 21.16 -20.89
C GLU A 31 -6.87 19.72 -20.71
N ALA A 32 -6.11 19.18 -21.66
CA ALA A 32 -5.52 17.85 -21.56
C ALA A 32 -4.53 17.77 -20.38
N TRP A 33 -3.69 18.81 -20.20
CA TRP A 33 -2.77 18.92 -19.07
C TRP A 33 -3.51 18.98 -17.73
N ALA A 34 -4.58 19.77 -17.64
CA ALA A 34 -5.39 19.86 -16.43
C ALA A 34 -6.05 18.52 -16.05
N VAL A 35 -6.53 17.76 -17.05
CA VAL A 35 -7.09 16.41 -16.85
C VAL A 35 -6.02 15.45 -16.34
N ASP A 36 -4.83 15.41 -16.94
CA ASP A 36 -3.72 14.55 -16.48
C ASP A 36 -3.33 14.86 -15.03
N LEU A 37 -3.17 16.15 -14.69
CA LEU A 37 -2.81 16.56 -13.34
C LEU A 37 -3.88 16.16 -12.31
N ALA A 38 -5.16 16.31 -12.65
CA ALA A 38 -6.26 15.89 -11.79
C ALA A 38 -6.27 14.37 -11.56
N CYS A 39 -5.92 13.57 -12.57
CA CYS A 39 -5.83 12.11 -12.45
C CYS A 39 -4.68 11.68 -11.52
N ARG A 40 -3.52 12.34 -11.64
CA ARG A 40 -2.39 12.12 -10.72
C ARG A 40 -2.76 12.47 -9.29
N ALA A 41 -3.33 13.66 -9.09
CA ALA A 41 -3.78 14.09 -7.76
C ALA A 41 -4.84 13.15 -7.16
N ALA A 42 -5.75 12.61 -7.98
CA ALA A 42 -6.74 11.62 -7.54
C ALA A 42 -6.08 10.31 -7.11
N THR A 43 -5.07 9.85 -7.86
CA THR A 43 -4.29 8.64 -7.53
C THR A 43 -3.50 8.83 -6.24
N ASP A 44 -2.84 9.98 -6.08
CA ASP A 44 -2.12 10.33 -4.85
C ASP A 44 -3.06 10.35 -3.65
N LEU A 45 -4.23 10.96 -3.78
CA LEU A 45 -5.23 10.98 -2.72
C LEU A 45 -5.75 9.58 -2.37
N ALA A 46 -5.96 8.73 -3.37
CA ALA A 46 -6.37 7.33 -3.15
C ALA A 46 -5.28 6.54 -2.42
N SER A 47 -4.02 6.74 -2.79
CA SER A 47 -2.86 6.14 -2.12
C SER A 47 -2.76 6.58 -0.66
N ILE A 48 -2.83 7.89 -0.39
CA ILE A 48 -2.82 8.44 0.98
C ILE A 48 -3.94 7.81 1.83
N ARG A 49 -5.16 7.76 1.29
CA ARG A 49 -6.31 7.15 1.99
C ARG A 49 -6.09 5.66 2.26
N HIS A 50 -5.54 4.94 1.29
CA HIS A 50 -5.20 3.53 1.47
C HIS A 50 -4.21 3.34 2.62
N SER A 51 -3.12 4.12 2.62
CA SER A 51 -2.10 4.08 3.67
C SER A 51 -2.68 4.41 5.06
N GLU A 52 -3.54 5.42 5.16
CA GLU A 52 -4.23 5.76 6.43
C GLU A 52 -5.14 4.62 6.92
N VAL A 53 -5.91 4.01 6.02
CA VAL A 53 -6.81 2.89 6.36
C VAL A 53 -6.01 1.66 6.77
N ALA A 54 -4.94 1.35 6.04
CA ALA A 54 -4.03 0.26 6.37
C ALA A 54 -3.39 0.50 7.75
N GLN A 55 -2.87 1.69 8.02
CA GLN A 55 -2.31 2.05 9.32
C GLN A 55 -3.32 1.83 10.46
N ARG A 56 -4.57 2.27 10.28
CA ARG A 56 -5.66 2.07 11.26
C ARG A 56 -6.06 0.61 11.43
N PHE A 57 -5.98 -0.20 10.39
CA PHE A 57 -6.29 -1.64 10.47
C PHE A 57 -5.21 -2.37 11.27
N TYR A 58 -3.95 -2.09 10.96
CA TYR A 58 -2.82 -2.77 11.59
C TYR A 58 -2.50 -2.29 13.00
N SER A 59 -2.97 -1.10 13.40
CA SER A 59 -2.85 -0.61 14.79
C SER A 59 -3.93 -1.15 15.73
N ARG A 60 -4.78 -2.07 15.25
CA ARG A 60 -5.78 -2.71 16.11
C ARG A 60 -5.10 -3.74 17.02
N PRO A 61 -5.39 -3.75 18.33
CA PRO A 61 -4.68 -4.64 19.27
C PRO A 61 -4.76 -6.13 18.94
N ASP A 62 -5.88 -6.59 18.38
CA ASP A 62 -6.07 -7.98 17.94
C ASP A 62 -5.18 -8.34 16.74
N ILE A 63 -5.02 -7.41 15.80
CA ILE A 63 -4.15 -7.56 14.64
C ILE A 63 -2.68 -7.48 15.03
N GLU A 64 -2.31 -6.56 15.93
CA GLU A 64 -0.96 -6.46 16.48
C GLU A 64 -0.56 -7.77 17.19
N ALA A 65 -1.40 -8.27 18.10
CA ALA A 65 -1.16 -9.54 18.80
C ALA A 65 -1.03 -10.73 17.84
N GLN A 66 -1.87 -10.79 16.79
CA GLN A 66 -1.76 -11.84 15.77
C GLN A 66 -0.46 -11.72 14.97
N SER A 67 -0.02 -10.50 14.65
CA SER A 67 1.22 -10.23 13.94
C SER A 67 2.44 -10.63 14.77
N GLU A 68 2.46 -10.30 16.05
CA GLU A 68 3.50 -10.72 17.00
C GLU A 68 3.58 -12.24 17.11
N SER A 69 2.45 -12.92 17.34
CA SER A 69 2.41 -14.37 17.43
C SER A 69 2.89 -15.07 16.15
N THR A 70 2.52 -14.53 14.98
CA THR A 70 2.97 -15.06 13.69
C THR A 70 4.46 -14.82 13.47
N THR A 71 4.99 -13.67 13.92
CA THR A 71 6.42 -13.33 13.88
C THR A 71 7.23 -14.30 14.74
N GLU A 72 6.81 -14.51 16.00
CA GLU A 72 7.45 -15.46 16.91
C GLU A 72 7.44 -16.88 16.33
N SER A 73 6.30 -17.32 15.79
CA SER A 73 6.21 -18.63 15.16
C SER A 73 7.13 -18.75 13.94
N TRP A 74 7.29 -17.67 13.16
CA TRP A 74 8.18 -17.69 12.01
C TRP A 74 9.64 -17.79 12.44
N LEU A 75 10.07 -16.96 13.40
CA LEU A 75 11.45 -16.97 13.93
C LEU A 75 11.79 -18.32 14.58
N ALA A 76 10.86 -18.92 15.32
CA ALA A 76 11.07 -20.24 15.92
C ALA A 76 11.25 -21.36 14.88
N LYS A 77 10.55 -21.27 13.74
CA LYS A 77 10.67 -22.25 12.64
C LYS A 77 11.87 -22.00 11.74
N ASN A 78 12.42 -20.78 11.75
CA ASN A 78 13.45 -20.32 10.83
C ASN A 78 14.62 -19.68 11.59
N ALA A 79 15.05 -20.30 12.70
CA ALA A 79 16.09 -19.76 13.58
C ALA A 79 17.44 -19.57 12.84
N ASP A 80 17.69 -20.38 11.81
CA ASP A 80 18.91 -20.35 10.99
C ASP A 80 18.71 -19.59 9.66
N ALA A 81 17.61 -18.85 9.49
CA ALA A 81 17.39 -18.10 8.26
C ALA A 81 18.46 -17.00 8.07
N GLU A 82 18.95 -16.89 6.84
CA GLU A 82 19.92 -15.87 6.48
C GLU A 82 19.30 -14.48 6.52
N PRO A 83 20.02 -13.45 7.01
CA PRO A 83 19.61 -12.06 6.84
C PRO A 83 19.34 -11.73 5.37
N GLY A 84 18.26 -11.00 5.10
CA GLY A 84 17.74 -10.74 3.75
C GLY A 84 16.61 -11.67 3.32
N THR A 85 16.35 -12.75 4.07
CA THR A 85 15.20 -13.63 3.81
C THR A 85 13.88 -12.86 3.94
N ILE A 86 13.04 -12.94 2.90
CA ILE A 86 11.75 -12.26 2.87
C ILE A 86 10.68 -13.13 3.53
N ALA A 87 9.86 -12.53 4.40
CA ALA A 87 8.74 -13.16 5.07
C ALA A 87 7.47 -12.30 4.97
N MET A 88 6.32 -12.94 4.76
CA MET A 88 5.02 -12.27 4.78
C MET A 88 4.32 -12.55 6.12
N ILE A 89 4.09 -11.51 6.92
CA ILE A 89 3.46 -11.63 8.24
C ILE A 89 2.20 -10.76 8.24
N CYS A 90 1.04 -11.40 8.42
CA CYS A 90 -0.26 -10.70 8.44
C CYS A 90 -0.47 -9.74 7.25
N GLY A 91 0.00 -10.10 6.06
CA GLY A 91 -0.12 -9.26 4.85
C GLY A 91 0.92 -8.14 4.74
N ARG A 92 1.88 -8.05 5.67
CA ARG A 92 3.03 -7.13 5.60
C ARG A 92 4.30 -7.87 5.23
N LEU A 93 5.06 -7.26 4.33
CA LEU A 93 6.38 -7.75 3.96
C LEU A 93 7.38 -7.41 5.07
N ASN A 94 8.14 -8.41 5.48
CA ASN A 94 9.21 -8.30 6.46
C ASN A 94 10.48 -8.91 5.87
N VAL A 95 11.63 -8.45 6.35
CA VAL A 95 12.93 -8.99 6.01
C VAL A 95 13.63 -9.45 7.28
N ALA A 96 14.14 -10.67 7.24
CA ALA A 96 14.98 -11.21 8.29
C ALA A 96 16.26 -10.38 8.39
N SER A 97 16.60 -9.94 9.60
CA SER A 97 17.71 -9.04 9.87
C SER A 97 18.28 -9.35 11.25
N ILE A 98 19.50 -8.86 11.52
CA ILE A 98 20.12 -9.02 12.84
C ILE A 98 19.80 -7.78 13.68
N GLY A 99 19.14 -7.99 14.82
CA GLY A 99 18.83 -6.96 15.80
C GLY A 99 20.07 -6.46 16.54
N THR A 100 19.90 -5.39 17.33
CA THR A 100 20.99 -4.81 18.14
C THR A 100 21.51 -5.76 19.22
N ASP A 101 20.72 -6.76 19.59
CA ASP A 101 21.08 -7.83 20.52
C ASP A 101 21.82 -9.01 19.84
N GLY A 102 22.09 -8.91 18.53
CA GLY A 102 22.76 -9.93 17.74
C GLY A 102 21.88 -11.11 17.33
N LYS A 103 20.57 -11.06 17.60
CA LYS A 103 19.64 -12.13 17.25
C LYS A 103 18.92 -11.85 15.94
N LEU A 104 18.45 -12.92 15.32
CA LEU A 104 17.56 -12.83 14.16
C LEU A 104 16.22 -12.20 14.58
N GLN A 105 15.79 -11.20 13.84
CA GLN A 105 14.50 -10.54 13.99
C GLN A 105 13.87 -10.29 12.60
N LEU A 106 12.55 -10.08 12.56
CA LEU A 106 11.86 -9.62 11.36
C LEU A 106 11.70 -8.10 11.42
N THR A 107 12.26 -7.41 10.44
CA THR A 107 12.08 -5.96 10.28
C THR A 107 11.05 -5.71 9.18
N PRO A 108 10.00 -4.92 9.44
CA PRO A 108 9.04 -4.54 8.41
C PRO A 108 9.72 -3.77 7.28
N VAL A 109 9.35 -4.07 6.04
CA VAL A 109 9.68 -3.21 4.90
C VAL A 109 8.69 -2.05 4.94
N PHE A 110 9.15 -0.89 5.40
CA PHE A 110 8.36 0.34 5.33
C PHE A 110 8.39 0.87 3.90
N ASP A 111 7.20 1.05 3.31
CA ASP A 111 6.88 1.74 2.06
C ASP A 111 7.80 1.46 0.85
N LEU A 112 7.31 0.60 -0.06
CA LEU A 112 7.55 0.75 -1.50
C LEU A 112 6.42 1.59 -2.10
#